data_AF-A0A962AKU4-F1
#
_entry.id   AF-A0A962AKU4-F1
#
_cell.length_a   1.000
_cell.length_b   1.000
_cell.length_c   1.000
_cell.angle_alpha   90.00
_cell.angle_beta   90.00
_cell.angle_gamma   90.00
#
_symmetry.space_group_name_H-M   'P 1'
#
loop_
_entity.id
_entity.type
_entity.pdbx_description
1 polymer ?
#
loop_
_entity_poly.entity_id
_entity_poly.type
_entity_poly.pdbx_seq_one_letter_code
_entity_poly.pdbx_strand_id
1 'polypeptide(L)'
;MWGFGGRRKKPDRGERREPGFDDPRGETLRAEPDDRIAGGRGSKSSGEARREPRLSTDGDLRADPRERPVGRKKGDDDRRGSRGKPRRRRRSRSLIGQFVYWVLVLGIWGAIGTAGVFGYYAAQLPPIDQLAVPKRPPNIAILGIDGEVLANRGDTGGPAIRLAELPPYLPKAFIAIEDRRFYSHWGIDPMGIGRAIVSNVLKRGGMQGGSTLTQQLAKNLFLTQERTLSRKIQEAILALWLERRYSKDQILELYLNRVYFGSGAYGVEAASQRYFGHSARQATLGESAILAGLMKAPTKLAPNRNPEGAAERATQVITAMAQEGHITEAMAKVALARPASAQRDTGGASINYAADYVMDALNDTVGAIDEDLVVTTTLSGDMQKAAEQALTEELDKRGAKFGVSQGAVVSMDPNGAIRALVGGRNYAESQFNRAVAAKRQPGSAFKPFVYLTALERGLTPETVREDGPINVKGWRPENYSREYFGPVTLTNALALSLNTVAVKLGLEVGAKAVIATAHRLGIQSELQPNASIALGTSEVTPLELVTAYAPFANGGIGVQPHIITRVRTADGKLLYQRRGSSNGRLIEPQYVAMMNTMMEETLQTGTAKKASLPGW
;
A
#
# COMPACT_ATOMS: atom_id res chain seq x y z
N MET A 1 49.27 43.21 47.68
CA MET A 1 49.93 43.76 46.47
C MET A 1 49.64 42.79 45.32
N TRP A 2 49.13 43.28 44.18
CA TRP A 2 48.88 42.64 42.85
C TRP A 2 49.27 41.15 42.64
N GLY A 3 48.46 40.28 41.99
CA GLY A 3 47.13 40.42 41.38
C GLY A 3 46.74 39.21 40.48
N PHE A 4 45.51 39.23 39.93
CA PHE A 4 44.95 38.41 38.81
C PHE A 4 44.86 36.87 38.87
N GLY A 5 43.73 36.33 38.35
CA GLY A 5 43.67 34.94 37.84
C GLY A 5 42.35 34.16 38.06
N GLY A 6 41.26 34.53 37.38
CA GLY A 6 39.97 33.81 37.48
C GLY A 6 40.00 32.35 36.99
N ARG A 7 39.17 31.49 37.60
CA ARG A 7 39.14 30.03 37.37
C ARG A 7 38.82 29.64 35.93
N ARG A 8 39.64 28.76 35.33
CA ARG A 8 39.29 27.97 34.13
C ARG A 8 38.60 26.66 34.54
N LYS A 9 37.52 26.28 33.84
CA LYS A 9 37.08 24.88 33.68
C LYS A 9 37.15 24.52 32.20
N LYS A 10 37.60 23.30 31.89
CA LYS A 10 37.70 22.75 30.52
C LYS A 10 36.34 22.18 30.06
N PRO A 11 36.11 22.06 28.74
CA PRO A 11 34.85 21.59 28.18
C PRO A 11 34.72 20.06 28.26
N ASP A 12 33.49 19.58 28.36
CA ASP A 12 33.17 18.15 28.22
C ASP A 12 32.83 17.80 26.76
N ARG A 13 33.02 16.53 26.39
CA ARG A 13 32.96 16.06 25.00
C ARG A 13 31.73 15.21 24.71
N GLY A 14 30.88 15.72 23.81
CA GLY A 14 30.28 14.94 22.73
C GLY A 14 29.29 13.84 23.12
N GLU A 15 28.07 14.23 23.50
CA GLU A 15 26.92 13.34 23.33
C GLU A 15 26.65 13.09 21.83
N ARG A 16 26.43 11.82 21.49
CA ARG A 16 26.10 11.35 20.16
C ARG A 16 24.61 11.60 19.90
N ARG A 17 24.27 12.61 19.08
CA ARG A 17 22.89 12.90 18.70
C ARG A 17 22.45 12.05 17.51
N GLU A 18 21.34 11.35 17.66
CA GLU A 18 20.64 10.68 16.56
C GLU A 18 19.83 11.69 15.74
N PRO A 19 19.69 11.51 14.41
CA PRO A 19 18.96 12.46 13.57
C PRO A 19 17.44 12.26 13.68
N GLY A 20 16.77 13.14 14.43
CA GLY A 20 15.33 13.32 14.34
C GLY A 20 14.94 14.08 13.07
N PHE A 21 14.04 13.52 12.27
CA PHE A 21 13.49 14.19 11.07
C PHE A 21 12.34 15.13 11.46
N ASP A 22 12.67 16.33 11.90
CA ASP A 22 11.75 17.47 12.01
C ASP A 22 12.53 18.82 11.92
N ASP A 23 12.88 19.24 10.70
CA ASP A 23 13.23 20.65 10.40
C ASP A 23 12.32 21.17 9.26
N PRO A 24 11.41 22.12 9.54
CA PRO A 24 10.47 22.64 8.56
C PRO A 24 11.07 23.75 7.67
N ARG A 25 12.28 23.54 7.12
CA ARG A 25 12.91 24.44 6.13
C ARG A 25 13.61 23.68 5.00
N GLY A 26 12.80 23.06 4.15
CA GLY A 26 13.26 22.52 2.87
C GLY A 26 13.50 23.61 1.83
N GLU A 27 14.65 24.28 1.88
CA GLU A 27 15.14 25.06 0.73
C GLU A 27 15.54 24.11 -0.40
N THR A 28 14.80 24.16 -1.51
CA THR A 28 15.07 23.33 -2.69
C THR A 28 16.21 23.91 -3.51
N LEU A 29 17.37 23.26 -3.47
CA LEU A 29 18.44 23.48 -4.45
C LEU A 29 17.93 23.15 -5.86
N ARG A 30 17.75 24.19 -6.68
CA ARG A 30 17.61 24.09 -8.14
C ARG A 30 18.64 25.00 -8.77
N ALA A 31 19.43 24.46 -9.70
CA ALA A 31 20.30 25.25 -10.55
C ALA A 31 19.45 26.06 -11.54
N GLU A 32 19.76 27.34 -11.72
CA GLU A 32 19.11 28.18 -12.72
C GLU A 32 19.90 28.18 -14.05
N PRO A 33 19.27 28.48 -15.20
CA PRO A 33 19.92 28.36 -16.52
C PRO A 33 21.11 29.29 -16.80
N ASP A 34 21.37 30.28 -15.93
CA ASP A 34 22.42 31.29 -16.12
C ASP A 34 23.77 30.95 -15.45
N ASP A 35 23.91 29.81 -14.77
CA ASP A 35 25.17 29.31 -14.20
C ASP A 35 26.15 28.75 -15.26
N ARG A 36 26.48 29.57 -16.28
CA ARG A 36 27.50 29.27 -17.30
C ARG A 36 28.53 30.38 -17.42
N ILE A 37 29.58 30.30 -16.59
CA ILE A 37 30.78 31.13 -16.75
C ILE A 37 31.54 30.72 -18.01
N ALA A 38 31.94 31.72 -18.80
CA ALA A 38 32.65 31.56 -20.06
C ALA A 38 34.18 31.48 -19.90
N GLY A 39 34.82 30.65 -20.72
CA GLY A 39 36.27 30.61 -20.96
C GLY A 39 36.67 29.29 -21.64
N GLY A 40 37.58 29.24 -22.63
CA GLY A 40 38.20 30.33 -23.37
C GLY A 40 39.44 29.87 -24.18
N ARG A 41 39.50 30.26 -25.47
CA ARG A 41 40.66 30.30 -26.39
C ARG A 41 41.26 29.00 -26.97
N GLY A 42 41.58 29.08 -28.28
CA GLY A 42 42.47 28.18 -29.04
C GLY A 42 41.99 27.98 -30.50
N SER A 43 42.23 28.91 -31.44
CA SER A 43 43.37 28.90 -32.42
C SER A 43 43.34 27.70 -33.39
N LYS A 44 43.41 27.78 -34.74
CA LYS A 44 43.52 28.79 -35.83
C LYS A 44 42.93 28.08 -37.10
N SER A 45 42.55 28.68 -38.23
CA SER A 45 43.39 29.40 -39.21
C SER A 45 42.57 29.82 -40.46
N SER A 46 42.97 30.92 -41.12
CA SER A 46 42.89 31.27 -42.57
C SER A 46 41.68 30.87 -43.45
N GLY A 47 41.09 31.76 -44.27
CA GLY A 47 41.40 33.18 -44.55
C GLY A 47 40.64 33.73 -45.78
N GLU A 48 40.79 35.05 -46.04
CA GLU A 48 40.45 35.80 -47.28
C GLU A 48 39.00 35.76 -47.84
N ALA A 49 38.48 36.77 -48.57
CA ALA A 49 38.77 38.21 -48.63
C ALA A 49 37.56 39.00 -49.20
N ARG A 50 37.45 40.28 -48.79
CA ARG A 50 36.64 41.39 -49.36
C ARG A 50 36.26 41.32 -50.86
N ARG A 51 34.99 41.60 -51.20
CA ARG A 51 34.50 42.78 -52.01
C ARG A 51 33.06 42.61 -52.56
N GLU A 52 32.32 43.72 -52.64
CA GLU A 52 31.16 43.94 -53.56
C GLU A 52 31.69 44.43 -54.96
N PRO A 53 30.88 44.81 -55.99
CA PRO A 53 29.42 44.69 -56.21
C PRO A 53 28.98 44.30 -57.67
N ARG A 54 27.65 44.10 -57.86
CA ARG A 54 26.79 44.44 -59.05
C ARG A 54 26.90 43.77 -60.46
N LEU A 55 25.67 43.48 -60.96
CA LEU A 55 25.11 43.55 -62.35
C LEU A 55 25.40 42.47 -63.43
N SER A 56 24.32 42.04 -64.12
CA SER A 56 24.12 41.61 -65.56
C SER A 56 25.17 40.72 -66.26
N THR A 57 24.92 39.81 -67.22
CA THR A 57 23.77 39.29 -68.02
C THR A 57 24.24 37.91 -68.60
N ASP A 58 23.56 37.11 -69.43
CA ASP A 58 22.31 37.17 -70.22
C ASP A 58 21.71 35.73 -70.38
N GLY A 59 20.69 35.50 -71.24
CA GLY A 59 20.25 34.12 -71.53
C GLY A 59 18.98 33.89 -72.38
N ASP A 60 18.69 34.72 -73.38
CA ASP A 60 17.52 34.58 -74.28
C ASP A 60 17.50 33.29 -75.14
N LEU A 61 16.30 32.71 -75.36
CA LEU A 61 15.96 32.00 -76.59
C LEU A 61 14.54 32.33 -77.08
N ARG A 62 14.46 32.60 -78.40
CA ARG A 62 13.29 33.06 -79.20
C ARG A 62 12.30 31.90 -79.49
N ALA A 63 11.10 32.06 -80.10
CA ALA A 63 10.69 33.04 -81.10
C ALA A 63 9.16 33.28 -81.27
N ASP A 64 8.86 34.38 -81.97
CA ASP A 64 7.60 34.95 -82.50
C ASP A 64 7.31 34.36 -83.93
N PRO A 65 6.43 34.87 -84.85
CA PRO A 65 5.32 35.85 -84.78
C PRO A 65 4.02 35.48 -85.58
N ARG A 66 3.08 36.46 -85.65
CA ARG A 66 2.03 36.77 -86.69
C ARG A 66 0.58 36.67 -86.15
N GLU A 67 -0.41 37.51 -86.51
CA GLU A 67 -0.51 38.68 -87.41
C GLU A 67 -1.74 39.57 -87.01
N ARG A 68 -1.86 40.79 -87.58
CA ARG A 68 -3.05 41.71 -87.52
C ARG A 68 -3.94 41.48 -88.78
N PRO A 69 -5.23 41.93 -88.94
CA PRO A 69 -5.73 43.29 -88.62
C PRO A 69 -7.27 43.58 -88.40
N VAL A 70 -7.56 44.80 -87.90
CA VAL A 70 -8.61 45.82 -88.26
C VAL A 70 -10.04 45.40 -88.75
N GLY A 71 -11.11 46.02 -88.19
CA GLY A 71 -12.42 46.10 -88.90
C GLY A 71 -13.66 46.74 -88.21
N ARG A 72 -13.88 48.06 -88.39
CA ARG A 72 -15.10 48.88 -88.14
C ARG A 72 -16.50 48.21 -88.28
N LYS A 73 -17.48 48.64 -87.45
CA LYS A 73 -18.62 49.50 -87.90
C LYS A 73 -19.45 50.16 -86.76
N LYS A 74 -20.32 51.10 -87.15
CA LYS A 74 -21.10 52.08 -86.36
C LYS A 74 -22.60 51.87 -86.64
N GLY A 75 -23.50 52.28 -85.74
CA GLY A 75 -24.95 52.35 -86.02
C GLY A 75 -25.80 52.78 -84.83
N ASP A 76 -26.44 53.95 -84.94
CA ASP A 76 -27.57 54.41 -84.11
C ASP A 76 -28.81 53.51 -84.36
N ASP A 77 -29.91 53.48 -83.59
CA ASP A 77 -30.75 54.63 -83.24
C ASP A 77 -31.91 54.25 -82.26
N ASP A 78 -32.62 55.28 -81.79
CA ASP A 78 -33.83 55.39 -80.98
C ASP A 78 -34.79 54.18 -80.78
N ARG A 79 -35.33 54.05 -79.54
CA ARG A 79 -36.78 54.33 -79.26
C ARG A 79 -37.19 54.32 -77.79
N ARG A 80 -38.17 55.19 -77.48
CA ARG A 80 -38.78 55.42 -76.16
C ARG A 80 -39.67 54.26 -75.67
N GLY A 81 -39.64 53.99 -74.36
CA GLY A 81 -40.57 53.09 -73.66
C GLY A 81 -40.83 53.53 -72.21
N SER A 82 -41.84 54.38 -72.00
CA SER A 82 -42.25 54.83 -70.65
C SER A 82 -42.99 53.73 -69.87
N ARG A 83 -42.59 53.47 -68.60
CA ARG A 83 -43.51 53.07 -67.52
C ARG A 83 -42.87 53.06 -66.12
N GLY A 84 -43.50 53.78 -65.18
CA GLY A 84 -43.55 53.46 -63.74
C GLY A 84 -42.26 53.55 -62.90
N LYS A 85 -42.05 54.68 -62.20
CA LYS A 85 -41.17 54.74 -61.01
C LYS A 85 -41.98 54.38 -59.74
N PRO A 86 -41.72 53.27 -59.03
CA PRO A 86 -42.15 53.12 -57.65
C PRO A 86 -41.18 53.89 -56.72
N ARG A 87 -41.72 54.50 -55.65
CA ARG A 87 -40.94 55.31 -54.70
C ARG A 87 -40.01 54.43 -53.85
N ARG A 88 -38.89 55.02 -53.41
CA ARG A 88 -37.92 54.45 -52.44
C ARG A 88 -38.63 53.76 -51.27
N ARG A 89 -38.21 52.52 -50.96
CA ARG A 89 -38.10 52.05 -49.58
C ARG A 89 -36.64 51.76 -49.27
N ARG A 90 -35.98 52.71 -48.58
CA ARG A 90 -34.79 52.40 -47.77
C ARG A 90 -35.29 51.39 -46.73
N ARG A 91 -35.07 50.09 -46.94
CA ARG A 91 -35.19 49.11 -45.86
C ARG A 91 -34.13 49.53 -44.84
N SER A 92 -34.54 50.10 -43.70
CA SER A 92 -33.67 50.09 -42.55
C SER A 92 -33.32 48.64 -42.29
N ARG A 93 -32.03 48.31 -42.23
CA ARG A 93 -31.62 47.00 -41.73
C ARG A 93 -32.15 46.95 -40.29
N SER A 94 -33.09 46.04 -40.04
CA SER A 94 -33.60 45.83 -38.69
C SER A 94 -32.40 45.58 -37.78
N LEU A 95 -32.22 46.42 -36.77
CA LEU A 95 -31.10 46.32 -35.83
C LEU A 95 -31.06 44.92 -35.19
N ILE A 96 -32.24 44.31 -35.01
CA ILE A 96 -32.43 42.93 -34.56
C ILE A 96 -31.85 41.91 -35.56
N GLY A 97 -32.11 42.07 -36.86
CA GLY A 97 -31.57 41.16 -37.89
C GLY A 97 -30.05 41.26 -38.02
N GLN A 98 -29.50 42.48 -37.88
CA GLN A 98 -28.04 42.67 -37.88
C GLN A 98 -27.40 42.15 -36.58
N PHE A 99 -28.09 42.28 -35.43
CA PHE A 99 -27.69 41.66 -34.16
C PHE A 99 -27.66 40.13 -34.24
N VAL A 100 -28.73 39.49 -34.73
CA VAL A 100 -28.79 38.01 -34.90
C VAL A 100 -27.70 37.52 -35.85
N TYR A 101 -27.44 38.23 -36.95
CA TYR A 101 -26.32 37.92 -37.85
C TYR A 101 -24.96 37.97 -37.13
N TRP A 102 -24.68 39.04 -36.38
CA TRP A 102 -23.41 39.15 -35.64
C TRP A 102 -23.28 38.14 -34.50
N VAL A 103 -24.38 37.76 -33.84
CA VAL A 103 -24.40 36.66 -32.85
C VAL A 103 -24.07 35.32 -33.51
N LEU A 104 -24.63 35.01 -34.68
CA LEU A 104 -24.29 33.79 -35.43
C LEU A 104 -22.85 33.79 -35.93
N VAL A 105 -22.34 34.91 -36.44
CA VAL A 105 -20.94 35.08 -36.87
C VAL A 105 -19.99 34.91 -35.68
N LEU A 106 -20.27 35.54 -34.54
CA LEU A 106 -19.51 35.34 -33.30
C LEU A 106 -19.58 33.89 -32.80
N GLY A 107 -20.73 33.23 -32.95
CA GLY A 107 -20.89 31.81 -32.63
C GLY A 107 -20.01 30.90 -33.48
N ILE A 108 -19.95 31.16 -34.80
CA ILE A 108 -19.08 30.41 -35.74
C ILE A 108 -17.60 30.66 -35.42
N TRP A 109 -17.18 31.91 -35.23
CA TRP A 109 -15.80 32.22 -34.84
C TRP A 109 -15.43 31.67 -33.47
N GLY A 110 -16.37 31.67 -32.51
CA GLY A 110 -16.20 31.02 -31.22
C GLY A 110 -16.06 29.50 -31.32
N ALA A 111 -16.82 28.84 -32.21
CA ALA A 111 -16.69 27.42 -32.49
C ALA A 111 -15.35 27.07 -33.17
N ILE A 112 -14.92 27.86 -34.17
CA ILE A 112 -13.62 27.70 -34.83
C ILE A 112 -12.47 27.91 -33.82
N GLY A 113 -12.53 28.96 -33.01
CA GLY A 113 -11.55 29.23 -31.96
C GLY A 113 -11.49 28.10 -30.92
N THR A 114 -12.65 27.59 -30.48
CA THR A 114 -12.72 26.44 -29.56
C THR A 114 -12.14 25.18 -30.19
N ALA A 115 -12.47 24.88 -31.45
CA ALA A 115 -11.93 23.75 -32.18
C ALA A 115 -10.40 23.85 -32.37
N GLY A 116 -9.88 25.04 -32.68
CA GLY A 116 -8.44 25.30 -32.78
C GLY A 116 -7.72 25.11 -31.45
N VAL A 117 -8.30 25.58 -30.34
CA VAL A 117 -7.77 25.36 -28.98
C VAL A 117 -7.78 23.87 -28.61
N PHE A 118 -8.86 23.15 -28.88
CA PHE A 118 -8.93 21.70 -28.66
C PHE A 118 -7.91 20.95 -29.52
N GLY A 119 -7.75 21.31 -30.80
CA GLY A 119 -6.76 20.72 -31.71
C GLY A 119 -5.32 20.96 -31.24
N TYR A 120 -5.00 22.17 -30.78
CA TYR A 120 -3.69 22.52 -30.24
C TYR A 120 -3.33 21.67 -29.01
N TYR A 121 -4.25 21.54 -28.03
CA TYR A 121 -4.00 20.70 -26.86
C TYR A 121 -4.07 19.20 -27.15
N ALA A 122 -4.85 18.75 -28.13
CA ALA A 122 -4.85 17.36 -28.58
C ALA A 122 -3.52 16.97 -29.24
N ALA A 123 -2.89 17.87 -30.00
CA ALA A 123 -1.57 17.65 -30.61
C ALA A 123 -0.42 17.62 -29.58
N GLN A 124 -0.65 18.05 -28.34
CA GLN A 124 0.31 17.97 -27.22
C GLN A 124 0.11 16.74 -26.33
N LEU A 125 -0.99 15.99 -26.51
CA LEU A 125 -1.18 14.73 -25.80
C LEU A 125 -0.37 13.62 -26.50
N PRO A 126 0.03 12.56 -25.76
CA PRO A 126 0.60 11.36 -26.36
C PRO A 126 -0.35 10.78 -27.44
N PRO A 127 0.18 10.06 -28.44
CA PRO A 127 -0.62 9.44 -29.49
C PRO A 127 -1.81 8.64 -28.91
N ILE A 128 -3.02 8.95 -29.38
CA ILE A 128 -4.28 8.49 -28.80
C ILE A 128 -4.47 6.96 -28.95
N ASP A 129 -3.78 6.37 -29.92
CA ASP A 129 -3.59 4.95 -30.16
C ASP A 129 -2.73 4.24 -29.10
N GLN A 130 -1.86 4.97 -28.39
CA GLN A 130 -1.00 4.44 -27.31
C GLN A 130 -1.58 4.70 -25.90
N LEU A 131 -2.64 5.50 -25.79
CA LEU A 131 -3.34 5.75 -24.53
C LEU A 131 -4.07 4.48 -24.05
N ALA A 132 -3.43 3.75 -23.13
CA ALA A 132 -4.06 2.68 -22.36
C ALA A 132 -4.40 3.18 -20.95
N VAL A 133 -5.52 2.73 -20.38
CA VAL A 133 -5.81 2.94 -18.95
C VAL A 133 -4.72 2.20 -18.16
N PRO A 134 -3.92 2.89 -17.31
CA PRO A 134 -2.85 2.24 -16.56
C PRO A 134 -3.39 1.07 -15.74
N LYS A 135 -2.62 -0.03 -15.55
CA LYS A 135 -3.02 -1.13 -14.65
C LYS A 135 -3.36 -0.60 -13.25
N ARG A 136 -4.22 -1.30 -12.52
CA ARG A 136 -4.52 -1.02 -11.11
C ARG A 136 -3.30 -1.47 -10.28
N PRO A 137 -2.87 -0.74 -9.23
CA PRO A 137 -1.88 -1.27 -8.30
C PRO A 137 -2.38 -2.61 -7.74
N PRO A 138 -1.55 -3.67 -7.76
CA PRO A 138 -2.00 -5.02 -7.46
C PRO A 138 -2.46 -5.14 -6.00
N ASN A 139 -3.56 -5.86 -5.79
CA ASN A 139 -4.04 -6.26 -4.48
C ASN A 139 -3.70 -7.73 -4.20
N ILE A 140 -3.24 -8.00 -2.98
CA ILE A 140 -2.87 -9.33 -2.51
C ILE A 140 -3.85 -9.72 -1.39
N ALA A 141 -4.77 -10.63 -1.71
CA ALA A 141 -5.69 -11.21 -0.75
C ALA A 141 -5.00 -12.38 -0.02
N ILE A 142 -4.83 -12.26 1.29
CA ILE A 142 -4.20 -13.27 2.15
C ILE A 142 -5.32 -14.09 2.78
N LEU A 143 -5.41 -15.37 2.41
CA LEU A 143 -6.40 -16.32 2.92
C LEU A 143 -5.83 -17.20 4.02
N GLY A 144 -6.67 -17.55 5.00
CA GLY A 144 -6.37 -18.57 6.00
C GLY A 144 -6.36 -19.99 5.45
N ILE A 145 -6.15 -20.97 6.33
CA ILE A 145 -6.25 -22.40 5.98
C ILE A 145 -7.68 -22.83 5.62
N ASP A 146 -8.67 -22.19 6.22
CA ASP A 146 -10.11 -22.29 5.93
C ASP A 146 -10.50 -21.69 4.57
N GLY A 147 -9.66 -20.80 4.02
CA GLY A 147 -9.94 -20.03 2.82
C GLY A 147 -10.62 -18.68 3.07
N GLU A 148 -10.85 -18.29 4.32
CA GLU A 148 -11.36 -16.95 4.66
C GLU A 148 -10.29 -15.87 4.41
N VAL A 149 -10.71 -14.67 4.02
CA VAL A 149 -9.79 -13.54 3.83
C VAL A 149 -9.35 -13.01 5.19
N LEU A 150 -8.11 -13.26 5.58
CA LEU A 150 -7.52 -12.75 6.83
C LEU A 150 -7.01 -11.32 6.67
N ALA A 151 -6.47 -10.96 5.49
CA ALA A 151 -5.98 -9.60 5.20
C ALA A 151 -5.99 -9.29 3.70
N ASN A 152 -6.02 -8.00 3.35
CA ASN A 152 -5.70 -7.50 2.02
C ASN A 152 -4.49 -6.56 2.09
N ARG A 153 -3.56 -6.67 1.13
CA ARG A 153 -2.39 -5.79 1.00
C ARG A 153 -2.33 -5.16 -0.38
N GLY A 154 -1.83 -3.92 -0.44
CA GLY A 154 -1.86 -3.05 -1.61
C GLY A 154 -2.83 -1.87 -1.43
N ASP A 155 -2.58 -0.78 -2.15
CA ASP A 155 -3.31 0.49 -2.04
C ASP A 155 -4.82 0.39 -2.32
N THR A 156 -5.24 -0.70 -2.94
CA THR A 156 -6.58 -0.87 -3.51
C THR A 156 -7.49 -1.84 -2.75
N GLY A 157 -7.00 -2.38 -1.62
CA GLY A 157 -7.78 -2.95 -0.51
C GLY A 157 -8.81 -4.04 -0.83
N GLY A 158 -8.62 -4.76 -1.93
CA GLY A 158 -9.45 -5.84 -2.44
C GLY A 158 -9.29 -6.00 -3.95
N PRO A 159 -9.80 -7.08 -4.56
CA PRO A 159 -9.83 -7.23 -6.02
C PRO A 159 -10.75 -6.17 -6.67
N ALA A 160 -10.60 -5.95 -7.98
CA ALA A 160 -11.46 -5.01 -8.71
C ALA A 160 -12.94 -5.47 -8.64
N ILE A 161 -13.83 -4.58 -8.20
CA ILE A 161 -15.26 -4.88 -8.02
C ILE A 161 -16.04 -4.45 -9.26
N ARG A 162 -16.86 -5.37 -9.77
CA ARG A 162 -17.79 -5.09 -10.87
C ARG A 162 -18.98 -4.27 -10.39
N LEU A 163 -19.48 -3.36 -11.22
CA LEU A 163 -20.62 -2.48 -10.90
C LEU A 163 -21.87 -3.28 -10.49
N ALA A 164 -22.08 -4.45 -11.09
CA ALA A 164 -23.19 -5.36 -10.80
C ALA A 164 -23.09 -6.09 -9.44
N GLU A 165 -21.94 -6.09 -8.78
CA GLU A 165 -21.75 -6.67 -7.44
C GLU A 165 -22.00 -5.65 -6.31
N LEU A 166 -22.15 -4.37 -6.66
CA LEU A 166 -22.38 -3.30 -5.69
C LEU A 166 -23.87 -3.12 -5.39
N PRO A 167 -24.24 -2.69 -4.17
CA PRO A 167 -25.61 -2.33 -3.84
C PRO A 167 -26.15 -1.27 -4.82
N PRO A 168 -27.39 -1.37 -5.35
CA PRO A 168 -27.88 -0.47 -6.40
C PRO A 168 -27.89 1.02 -6.03
N TYR A 169 -27.85 1.35 -4.74
CA TYR A 169 -27.76 2.71 -4.23
C TYR A 169 -26.34 3.25 -4.11
N LEU A 170 -25.30 2.40 -4.04
CA LEU A 170 -23.91 2.85 -3.87
C LEU A 170 -23.42 3.64 -5.09
N PRO A 171 -23.48 3.13 -6.34
CA PRO A 171 -23.08 3.93 -7.51
C PRO A 171 -23.97 5.16 -7.71
N LYS A 172 -25.27 5.04 -7.38
CA LYS A 172 -26.23 6.15 -7.41
C LYS A 172 -25.91 7.28 -6.42
N ALA A 173 -25.26 6.98 -5.30
CA ALA A 173 -24.82 8.00 -4.35
C ALA A 173 -23.79 8.95 -4.96
N PHE A 174 -22.83 8.41 -5.73
CA PHE A 174 -21.84 9.20 -6.48
C PHE A 174 -22.51 10.01 -7.59
N ILE A 175 -23.41 9.39 -8.37
CA ILE A 175 -24.17 10.08 -9.43
C ILE A 175 -24.97 11.26 -8.84
N ALA A 176 -25.73 11.06 -7.76
CA ALA A 176 -26.58 12.11 -7.17
C ALA A 176 -25.80 13.36 -6.70
N ILE A 177 -24.58 13.18 -6.19
CA ILE A 177 -23.80 14.26 -5.57
C ILE A 177 -22.71 14.86 -6.47
N GLU A 178 -22.06 14.06 -7.32
CA GLU A 178 -20.99 14.51 -8.22
C GLU A 178 -21.50 14.82 -9.63
N ASP A 179 -22.41 14.01 -10.19
CA ASP A 179 -22.78 14.10 -11.61
C ASP A 179 -24.18 13.56 -11.91
N ARG A 180 -25.20 14.35 -11.54
CA ARG A 180 -26.64 14.01 -11.66
C ARG A 180 -27.08 13.60 -13.06
N ARG A 181 -26.31 13.97 -14.09
CA ARG A 181 -26.63 13.73 -15.50
C ARG A 181 -25.68 12.77 -16.19
N PHE A 182 -24.88 12.04 -15.41
CA PHE A 182 -23.85 11.12 -15.89
C PHE A 182 -24.26 10.30 -17.13
N TYR A 183 -25.45 9.68 -17.13
CA TYR A 183 -25.92 8.85 -18.26
C TYR A 183 -26.41 9.63 -19.51
N SER A 184 -26.66 10.93 -19.40
CA SER A 184 -27.27 11.75 -20.48
C SER A 184 -26.29 12.64 -21.25
N HIS A 185 -25.07 12.83 -20.75
CA HIS A 185 -24.02 13.60 -21.43
C HIS A 185 -22.92 12.69 -21.99
N TRP A 186 -22.01 13.21 -22.81
CA TRP A 186 -20.87 12.45 -23.38
C TRP A 186 -19.55 13.02 -22.83
N GLY A 187 -19.13 12.58 -21.65
CA GLY A 187 -17.87 12.99 -21.00
C GLY A 187 -17.82 14.40 -20.44
N ILE A 188 -18.52 15.35 -21.05
CA ILE A 188 -18.62 16.76 -20.66
C ILE A 188 -20.11 17.10 -20.55
N ASP A 189 -20.50 17.89 -19.55
CA ASP A 189 -21.87 18.42 -19.43
C ASP A 189 -21.90 19.95 -19.70
N PRO A 190 -22.23 20.39 -20.95
CA PRO A 190 -22.30 21.80 -21.29
C PRO A 190 -23.32 22.60 -20.46
N MET A 191 -24.48 22.01 -20.11
CA MET A 191 -25.46 22.74 -19.30
C MET A 191 -25.11 22.70 -17.80
N GLY A 192 -24.29 21.74 -17.36
CA GLY A 192 -23.71 21.70 -16.02
C GLY A 192 -22.65 22.77 -15.84
N ILE A 193 -21.76 22.92 -16.83
CA ILE A 193 -20.80 24.04 -16.94
C ILE A 193 -21.54 25.38 -16.96
N GLY A 194 -22.55 25.54 -17.82
CA GLY A 194 -23.35 26.77 -17.88
C GLY A 194 -24.03 27.12 -16.56
N ARG A 195 -24.63 26.12 -15.88
CA ARG A 195 -25.23 26.27 -14.55
C ARG A 195 -24.21 26.73 -13.50
N ALA A 196 -23.03 26.08 -13.47
CA ALA A 196 -21.96 26.42 -12.53
C ALA A 196 -21.39 27.83 -12.76
N ILE A 197 -21.25 28.26 -14.03
CA ILE A 197 -20.86 29.64 -14.35
C ILE A 197 -21.90 30.63 -13.82
N VAL A 198 -23.18 30.40 -14.11
CA VAL A 198 -24.28 31.27 -13.67
C VAL A 198 -24.38 31.35 -12.13
N SER A 199 -24.28 30.22 -11.42
CA SER A 199 -24.31 30.21 -9.94
C SER A 199 -23.12 30.95 -9.33
N ASN A 200 -21.93 30.75 -9.88
CA ASN A 200 -20.70 31.35 -9.35
C ASN A 200 -20.65 32.87 -9.63
N VAL A 201 -21.15 33.33 -10.78
CA VAL A 201 -21.26 34.77 -11.11
C VAL A 201 -22.32 35.47 -10.25
N LEU A 202 -23.47 34.83 -10.00
CA LEU A 202 -24.54 35.39 -9.17
C LEU A 202 -24.26 35.37 -7.65
N LYS A 203 -23.12 34.84 -7.21
CA LYS A 203 -22.69 34.69 -5.80
C LYS A 203 -23.73 34.04 -4.86
N ARG A 204 -24.71 33.30 -5.41
CA ARG A 204 -25.75 32.60 -4.64
C ARG A 204 -25.27 31.21 -4.22
N GLY A 205 -24.56 31.18 -3.09
CA GLY A 205 -24.04 29.94 -2.49
C GLY A 205 -22.62 29.58 -2.96
N GLY A 206 -22.01 28.63 -2.25
CA GLY A 206 -20.61 28.24 -2.48
C GLY A 206 -20.37 27.62 -3.86
N MET A 207 -19.11 27.71 -4.32
CA MET A 207 -18.67 27.26 -5.65
C MET A 207 -19.22 25.87 -6.02
N GLN A 208 -20.09 25.81 -7.03
CA GLN A 208 -20.51 24.55 -7.64
C GLN A 208 -19.44 24.07 -8.64
N GLY A 209 -19.05 22.81 -8.53
CA GLY A 209 -18.14 22.16 -9.47
C GLY A 209 -18.91 21.68 -10.71
N GLY A 210 -18.55 22.19 -11.89
CA GLY A 210 -19.12 21.76 -13.17
C GLY A 210 -18.33 20.64 -13.85
N SER A 211 -17.70 19.73 -13.09
CA SER A 211 -16.87 18.64 -13.63
C SER A 211 -17.58 17.29 -13.51
N THR A 212 -17.65 16.55 -14.62
CA THR A 212 -18.31 15.23 -14.70
C THR A 212 -17.48 14.12 -14.06
N LEU A 213 -18.10 12.99 -13.73
CA LEU A 213 -17.38 11.79 -13.24
C LEU A 213 -16.30 11.34 -14.23
N THR A 214 -16.57 11.39 -15.53
CA THR A 214 -15.60 11.02 -16.57
C THR A 214 -14.40 11.98 -16.63
N GLN A 215 -14.60 13.29 -16.44
CA GLN A 215 -13.48 14.24 -16.29
C GLN A 215 -12.69 13.98 -15.01
N GLN A 216 -13.35 13.67 -13.90
CA GLN A 216 -12.67 13.31 -12.67
C GLN A 216 -11.83 12.02 -12.83
N LEU A 217 -12.34 11.03 -13.56
CA LEU A 217 -11.60 9.81 -13.92
C LEU A 217 -10.39 10.13 -14.82
N ALA A 218 -10.58 10.88 -15.90
CA ALA A 218 -9.49 11.28 -16.81
C ALA A 218 -8.36 12.02 -16.08
N LYS A 219 -8.73 12.97 -15.21
CA LYS A 219 -7.80 13.69 -14.33
C LYS A 219 -7.00 12.75 -13.42
N ASN A 220 -7.65 11.73 -12.85
CA ASN A 220 -7.01 10.79 -11.91
C ASN A 220 -6.13 9.74 -12.62
N LEU A 221 -6.42 9.39 -13.89
CA LEU A 221 -5.70 8.35 -14.63
C LEU A 221 -4.47 8.86 -15.40
N PHE A 222 -4.53 10.09 -15.95
CA PHE A 222 -3.60 10.53 -17.00
C PHE A 222 -2.88 11.85 -16.73
N LEU A 223 -3.28 12.63 -15.72
CA LEU A 223 -2.84 14.03 -15.58
C LEU A 223 -2.28 14.33 -14.18
N THR A 224 -1.29 15.22 -14.12
CA THR A 224 -0.68 15.67 -12.87
C THR A 224 -1.56 16.68 -12.12
N GLN A 225 -1.26 16.95 -10.84
CA GLN A 225 -2.14 17.76 -9.98
C GLN A 225 -2.19 19.28 -10.28
N GLU A 226 -1.43 19.79 -11.25
CA GLU A 226 -1.36 21.22 -11.61
C GLU A 226 -2.70 21.84 -12.03
N ARG A 227 -3.13 22.92 -11.35
CA ARG A 227 -4.42 23.57 -11.62
C ARG A 227 -4.33 24.62 -12.73
N THR A 228 -4.17 24.18 -13.97
CA THR A 228 -4.09 25.04 -15.16
C THR A 228 -5.34 24.91 -16.05
N LEU A 229 -5.65 25.97 -16.82
CA LEU A 229 -6.76 25.96 -17.79
C LEU A 229 -6.48 24.97 -18.94
N SER A 230 -5.21 24.86 -19.35
CA SER A 230 -4.73 23.86 -20.31
C SER A 230 -5.06 22.43 -19.85
N ARG A 231 -4.76 22.08 -18.59
CA ARG A 231 -5.12 20.77 -18.04
C ARG A 231 -6.63 20.54 -18.07
N LYS A 232 -7.46 21.55 -17.78
CA LYS A 232 -8.94 21.38 -17.84
C LYS A 232 -9.44 21.06 -19.26
N ILE A 233 -8.75 21.51 -20.30
CA ILE A 233 -9.03 21.15 -21.70
C ILE A 233 -8.55 19.73 -21.99
N GLN A 234 -7.37 19.32 -21.50
CA GLN A 234 -6.90 17.94 -21.59
C GLN A 234 -7.83 16.94 -20.87
N GLU A 235 -8.33 17.28 -19.67
CA GLU A 235 -9.36 16.52 -18.93
C GLU A 235 -10.62 16.32 -19.79
N ALA A 236 -11.02 17.34 -20.56
CA ALA A 236 -12.18 17.28 -21.43
C ALA A 236 -11.96 16.41 -22.68
N ILE A 237 -10.78 16.50 -23.32
CA ILE A 237 -10.39 15.65 -24.47
C ILE A 237 -10.32 14.17 -24.04
N LEU A 238 -9.66 13.89 -22.93
CA LEU A 238 -9.51 12.53 -22.40
C LEU A 238 -10.85 11.95 -21.90
N ALA A 239 -11.75 12.77 -21.35
CA ALA A 239 -13.10 12.33 -21.01
C ALA A 239 -13.92 11.93 -22.25
N LEU A 240 -13.84 12.71 -23.35
CA LEU A 240 -14.47 12.35 -24.62
C LEU A 240 -13.88 11.05 -25.22
N TRP A 241 -12.58 10.84 -25.07
CA TRP A 241 -11.92 9.60 -25.50
C TRP A 241 -12.39 8.39 -24.68
N LEU A 242 -12.47 8.51 -23.35
CA LEU A 242 -12.99 7.45 -22.47
C LEU A 242 -14.41 7.02 -22.87
N GLU A 243 -15.30 7.99 -23.12
CA GLU A 243 -16.71 7.75 -23.50
C GLU A 243 -16.87 7.13 -24.89
N ARG A 244 -15.87 7.31 -25.77
CA ARG A 244 -15.84 6.62 -27.06
C ARG A 244 -15.34 5.18 -26.94
N ARG A 245 -14.55 4.85 -25.90
CA ARG A 245 -13.89 3.54 -25.75
C ARG A 245 -14.60 2.60 -24.78
N TYR A 246 -15.30 3.14 -23.79
CA TYR A 246 -15.95 2.43 -22.68
C TYR A 246 -17.41 2.85 -22.51
N SER A 247 -18.26 1.94 -22.04
CA SER A 247 -19.65 2.28 -21.68
C SER A 247 -19.72 3.13 -20.41
N LYS A 248 -20.88 3.76 -20.15
CA LYS A 248 -21.15 4.49 -18.90
C LYS A 248 -20.89 3.64 -17.66
N ASP A 249 -21.37 2.40 -17.69
CA ASP A 249 -21.20 1.45 -16.58
C ASP A 249 -19.72 1.12 -16.36
N GLN A 250 -18.95 0.92 -17.43
CA GLN A 250 -17.50 0.69 -17.35
C GLN A 250 -16.74 1.92 -16.84
N ILE A 251 -17.13 3.14 -17.23
CA ILE A 251 -16.55 4.38 -16.73
C ILE A 251 -16.82 4.54 -15.23
N LEU A 252 -18.04 4.25 -14.80
CA LEU A 252 -18.42 4.29 -13.39
C LEU A 252 -17.69 3.22 -12.57
N GLU A 253 -17.56 2.01 -13.11
CA GLU A 253 -16.77 0.92 -12.51
C GLU A 253 -15.29 1.29 -12.37
N LEU A 254 -14.66 1.81 -13.43
CA LEU A 254 -13.28 2.30 -13.40
C LEU A 254 -13.10 3.42 -12.37
N TYR A 255 -14.06 4.35 -12.28
CA TYR A 255 -14.05 5.42 -11.29
C TYR A 255 -14.12 4.88 -9.85
N LEU A 256 -15.10 4.03 -9.56
CA LEU A 256 -15.31 3.46 -8.22
C LEU A 256 -14.15 2.55 -7.78
N ASN A 257 -13.38 1.96 -8.69
CA ASN A 257 -12.20 1.14 -8.38
C ASN A 257 -10.87 1.91 -8.30
N ARG A 258 -10.84 3.21 -8.62
CA ARG A 258 -9.61 4.02 -8.71
C ARG A 258 -9.59 5.25 -7.82
N VAL A 259 -10.76 5.78 -7.47
CA VAL A 259 -10.83 7.07 -6.80
C VAL A 259 -10.34 6.98 -5.34
N TYR A 260 -9.60 7.99 -4.88
CA TYR A 260 -8.97 8.00 -3.56
C TYR A 260 -9.95 8.45 -2.47
N PHE A 261 -10.14 7.63 -1.45
CA PHE A 261 -11.07 7.87 -0.35
C PHE A 261 -10.40 8.37 0.95
N GLY A 262 -9.11 8.67 0.91
CA GLY A 262 -8.34 9.06 2.10
C GLY A 262 -7.71 7.88 2.81
N SER A 263 -6.79 8.18 3.74
CA SER A 263 -6.07 7.19 4.56
C SER A 263 -5.45 6.00 3.80
N GLY A 264 -4.98 6.21 2.57
CA GLY A 264 -4.38 5.15 1.75
C GLY A 264 -5.37 4.25 0.99
N ALA A 265 -6.69 4.45 1.12
CA ALA A 265 -7.69 3.63 0.43
C ALA A 265 -8.00 4.15 -0.98
N TYR A 266 -7.70 3.34 -2.01
CA TYR A 266 -8.09 3.60 -3.40
C TYR A 266 -9.18 2.63 -3.86
N GLY A 267 -10.31 3.19 -4.29
CA GLY A 267 -11.50 2.44 -4.67
C GLY A 267 -12.44 2.12 -3.51
N VAL A 268 -13.71 1.86 -3.83
CA VAL A 268 -14.80 1.72 -2.83
C VAL A 268 -14.63 0.49 -1.94
N GLU A 269 -14.02 -0.59 -2.43
CA GLU A 269 -13.74 -1.78 -1.61
C GLU A 269 -12.74 -1.46 -0.51
N ALA A 270 -11.59 -0.89 -0.86
CA ALA A 270 -10.59 -0.43 0.10
C ALA A 270 -11.18 0.50 1.16
N ALA A 271 -12.03 1.44 0.72
CA ALA A 271 -12.65 2.42 1.60
C ALA A 271 -13.70 1.78 2.53
N SER A 272 -14.50 0.84 2.03
CA SER A 272 -15.49 0.11 2.83
C SER A 272 -14.80 -0.76 3.89
N GLN A 273 -13.80 -1.55 3.48
CA GLN A 273 -13.00 -2.37 4.39
C GLN A 273 -12.33 -1.50 5.46
N ARG A 274 -11.72 -0.37 5.05
CA ARG A 274 -10.98 0.52 5.97
C ARG A 274 -11.84 1.36 6.92
N TYR A 275 -13.07 1.71 6.55
CA TYR A 275 -13.92 2.56 7.39
C TYR A 275 -15.03 1.79 8.12
N PHE A 276 -15.44 0.63 7.62
CA PHE A 276 -16.58 -0.13 8.15
C PHE A 276 -16.25 -1.61 8.45
N GLY A 277 -15.06 -2.11 8.09
CA GLY A 277 -14.62 -3.47 8.40
C GLY A 277 -15.22 -4.57 7.51
N HIS A 278 -15.87 -4.22 6.39
CA HIS A 278 -16.48 -5.18 5.47
C HIS A 278 -16.46 -4.71 4.01
N SER A 279 -16.74 -5.65 3.09
CA SER A 279 -16.79 -5.40 1.65
C SER A 279 -17.87 -4.37 1.26
N ALA A 280 -17.59 -3.58 0.23
CA ALA A 280 -18.51 -2.62 -0.38
C ALA A 280 -19.76 -3.30 -0.99
N ARG A 281 -19.71 -4.60 -1.24
CA ARG A 281 -20.87 -5.43 -1.63
C ARG A 281 -21.96 -5.46 -0.55
N GLN A 282 -21.57 -5.27 0.70
CA GLN A 282 -22.46 -5.27 1.88
C GLN A 282 -22.76 -3.85 2.39
N ALA A 283 -22.21 -2.81 1.74
CA ALA A 283 -22.32 -1.44 2.22
C ALA A 283 -23.77 -0.96 2.28
N THR A 284 -24.16 -0.36 3.40
CA THR A 284 -25.50 0.20 3.61
C THR A 284 -25.70 1.52 2.86
N LEU A 285 -26.94 2.02 2.82
CA LEU A 285 -27.24 3.34 2.23
C LEU A 285 -26.49 4.48 2.96
N GLY A 286 -26.33 4.39 4.28
CA GLY A 286 -25.60 5.37 5.07
C GLY A 286 -24.09 5.37 4.76
N GLU A 287 -23.48 4.19 4.72
CA GLU A 287 -22.08 4.00 4.35
C GLU A 287 -21.80 4.46 2.91
N SER A 288 -22.69 4.10 1.98
CA SER A 288 -22.64 4.55 0.58
C SER A 288 -22.66 6.07 0.46
N ALA A 289 -23.51 6.73 1.26
CA ALA A 289 -23.61 8.18 1.31
C ALA A 289 -22.37 8.84 1.95
N ILE A 290 -21.75 8.20 2.95
CA ILE A 290 -20.46 8.62 3.50
C ILE A 290 -19.39 8.54 2.40
N LEU A 291 -19.22 7.37 1.76
CA LEU A 291 -18.20 7.15 0.73
C LEU A 291 -18.31 8.16 -0.42
N ALA A 292 -19.51 8.33 -0.98
CA ALA A 292 -19.75 9.36 -2.01
C ALA A 292 -19.51 10.79 -1.49
N GLY A 293 -19.84 11.04 -0.22
CA GLY A 293 -19.60 12.31 0.44
C GLY A 293 -18.12 12.70 0.54
N LEU A 294 -17.23 11.71 0.75
CA LEU A 294 -15.77 11.92 0.86
C LEU A 294 -15.17 12.61 -0.35
N MET A 295 -15.75 12.44 -1.55
CA MET A 295 -15.21 12.94 -2.81
C MET A 295 -14.83 14.42 -2.81
N LYS A 296 -15.58 15.24 -2.07
CA LYS A 296 -15.32 16.68 -1.94
C LYS A 296 -13.97 16.99 -1.29
N ALA A 297 -13.54 16.18 -0.32
CA ALA A 297 -12.27 16.36 0.39
C ALA A 297 -11.86 15.08 1.15
N PRO A 298 -11.36 14.02 0.47
CA PRO A 298 -11.29 12.66 1.03
C PRO A 298 -10.54 12.59 2.36
N THR A 299 -9.35 13.20 2.45
CA THR A 299 -8.58 13.22 3.70
C THR A 299 -9.24 14.06 4.80
N LYS A 300 -9.93 15.17 4.49
CA LYS A 300 -10.51 16.09 5.49
C LYS A 300 -11.85 15.60 6.06
N LEU A 301 -12.58 14.80 5.29
CA LEU A 301 -13.87 14.22 5.69
C LEU A 301 -13.75 12.73 6.05
N ALA A 302 -12.53 12.16 6.05
CA ALA A 302 -12.28 10.76 6.39
C ALA A 302 -12.96 10.40 7.73
N PRO A 303 -13.84 9.38 7.80
CA PRO A 303 -14.69 9.14 8.96
C PRO A 303 -13.93 8.79 10.25
N ASN A 304 -12.74 8.20 10.11
CA ASN A 304 -11.81 7.92 11.20
C ASN A 304 -11.16 9.18 11.82
N ARG A 305 -11.21 10.33 11.13
CA ARG A 305 -10.60 11.60 11.56
C ARG A 305 -11.62 12.71 11.82
N ASN A 306 -12.72 12.73 11.07
CA ASN A 306 -13.77 13.72 11.17
C ASN A 306 -15.15 13.05 10.96
N PRO A 307 -15.64 12.29 11.96
CA PRO A 307 -16.91 11.56 11.85
C PRO A 307 -18.12 12.51 11.69
N GLU A 308 -18.10 13.67 12.35
CA GLU A 308 -19.17 14.67 12.27
C GLU A 308 -19.28 15.26 10.86
N GLY A 309 -18.17 15.71 10.28
CA GLY A 309 -18.13 16.22 8.91
C GLY A 309 -18.44 15.15 7.86
N ALA A 310 -18.11 13.88 8.12
CA ALA A 310 -18.52 12.75 7.29
C ALA A 310 -20.05 12.57 7.30
N ALA A 311 -20.67 12.60 8.48
CA ALA A 311 -22.12 12.42 8.65
C ALA A 311 -22.94 13.60 8.10
N GLU A 312 -22.48 14.84 8.31
CA GLU A 312 -23.10 16.04 7.71
C GLU A 312 -23.06 15.96 6.17
N ARG A 313 -21.92 15.54 5.60
CA ARG A 313 -21.79 15.38 4.16
C ARG A 313 -22.62 14.21 3.61
N ALA A 314 -22.70 13.10 4.33
CA ALA A 314 -23.57 11.97 3.97
C ALA A 314 -25.05 12.36 3.96
N THR A 315 -25.49 13.20 4.91
CA THR A 315 -26.85 13.77 4.94
C THR A 315 -27.18 14.54 3.65
N GLN A 316 -26.22 15.32 3.14
CA GLN A 316 -26.37 16.03 1.84
C GLN A 316 -26.47 15.05 0.67
N VAL A 317 -25.73 13.93 0.68
CA VAL A 317 -25.81 12.88 -0.35
C VAL A 317 -27.17 12.18 -0.30
N ILE A 318 -27.64 11.73 0.86
CA ILE A 318 -28.96 11.08 1.02
C ILE A 318 -30.08 12.02 0.52
N THR A 319 -30.00 13.30 0.85
CA THR A 319 -30.96 14.32 0.38
C THR A 319 -30.93 14.46 -1.14
N ALA A 320 -29.74 14.50 -1.75
CA ALA A 320 -29.60 14.54 -3.20
C ALA A 320 -30.13 13.26 -3.88
N MET A 321 -29.87 12.08 -3.32
CA MET A 321 -30.39 10.80 -3.84
C MET A 321 -31.92 10.74 -3.81
N ALA A 322 -32.56 11.30 -2.78
CA ALA A 322 -34.02 11.41 -2.73
C ALA A 322 -34.57 12.39 -3.78
N GLN A 323 -33.93 13.56 -3.96
CA GLN A 323 -34.31 14.56 -4.96
C GLN A 323 -34.21 14.04 -6.41
N GLU A 324 -33.18 13.25 -6.72
CA GLU A 324 -32.98 12.62 -8.03
C GLU A 324 -33.75 11.28 -8.19
N GLY A 325 -34.63 10.92 -7.24
CA GLY A 325 -35.47 9.72 -7.31
C GLY A 325 -34.70 8.39 -7.22
N HIS A 326 -33.46 8.40 -6.73
CA HIS A 326 -32.62 7.19 -6.60
C HIS A 326 -32.97 6.34 -5.38
N ILE A 327 -33.62 6.94 -4.36
CA ILE A 327 -34.17 6.30 -3.17
C ILE A 327 -35.55 6.90 -2.85
N THR A 328 -36.38 6.18 -2.08
CA THR A 328 -37.66 6.73 -1.61
C THR A 328 -37.46 7.68 -0.42
N GLU A 329 -38.41 8.59 -0.18
CA GLU A 329 -38.38 9.44 1.02
C GLU A 329 -38.36 8.63 2.33
N ALA A 330 -39.01 7.47 2.35
CA ALA A 330 -39.00 6.57 3.50
C ALA A 330 -37.59 6.02 3.78
N MET A 331 -36.88 5.57 2.73
CA MET A 331 -35.46 5.15 2.85
C MET A 331 -34.58 6.30 3.32
N ALA A 332 -34.78 7.51 2.80
CA ALA A 332 -34.05 8.70 3.22
C ALA A 332 -34.26 9.00 4.70
N LYS A 333 -35.51 9.02 5.19
CA LYS A 333 -35.84 9.24 6.61
C LYS A 333 -35.21 8.20 7.53
N VAL A 334 -35.22 6.91 7.15
CA VAL A 334 -34.59 5.84 7.93
C VAL A 334 -33.07 6.00 7.99
N ALA A 335 -32.41 6.31 6.87
CA ALA A 335 -30.96 6.51 6.82
C ALA A 335 -30.50 7.76 7.60
N LEU A 336 -31.31 8.83 7.61
CA LEU A 336 -31.03 10.03 8.41
C LEU A 336 -31.26 9.81 9.91
N ALA A 337 -32.24 8.96 10.29
CA ALA A 337 -32.51 8.61 11.68
C ALA A 337 -31.47 7.62 12.27
N ARG A 338 -30.66 6.97 11.43
CA ARG A 338 -29.58 6.06 11.83
C ARG A 338 -28.30 6.38 11.04
N PRO A 339 -27.57 7.45 11.39
CA PRO A 339 -26.31 7.80 10.74
C PRO A 339 -25.32 6.64 10.85
N ALA A 340 -24.73 6.24 9.72
CA ALA A 340 -23.62 5.29 9.73
C ALA A 340 -22.41 5.91 10.44
N SER A 341 -21.69 5.08 11.20
CA SER A 341 -20.45 5.47 11.87
C SER A 341 -19.30 4.61 11.36
N ALA A 342 -18.08 5.15 11.43
CA ALA A 342 -16.89 4.34 11.18
C ALA A 342 -16.72 3.31 12.30
N GLN A 343 -16.45 2.06 11.96
CA GLN A 343 -15.94 1.13 12.96
C GLN A 343 -14.53 1.58 13.36
N ARG A 344 -14.26 1.60 14.67
CA ARG A 344 -12.87 1.71 15.15
C ARG A 344 -12.26 0.33 15.05
N ASP A 345 -11.27 0.17 14.18
CA ASP A 345 -10.49 -1.05 14.04
C ASP A 345 -9.90 -1.49 15.38
N THR A 346 -10.50 -2.51 15.99
CA THR A 346 -9.93 -3.26 17.12
C THR A 346 -9.49 -4.66 16.70
N GLY A 347 -10.05 -5.24 15.63
CA GLY A 347 -9.73 -6.60 15.16
C GLY A 347 -8.66 -6.69 14.07
N GLY A 348 -8.51 -5.67 13.23
CA GLY A 348 -7.59 -5.66 12.10
C GLY A 348 -6.10 -5.60 12.47
N ALA A 349 -5.76 -5.34 13.73
CA ALA A 349 -4.36 -5.30 14.21
C ALA A 349 -3.73 -6.71 14.27
N SER A 350 -4.53 -7.71 14.67
CA SER A 350 -4.11 -9.09 14.98
C SER A 350 -3.25 -9.73 13.91
N ILE A 351 -3.66 -9.58 12.65
CA ILE A 351 -3.08 -10.28 11.49
C ILE A 351 -1.85 -9.57 10.92
N ASN A 352 -1.62 -8.29 11.24
CA ASN A 352 -0.70 -7.48 10.42
C ASN A 352 0.75 -7.95 10.47
N TYR A 353 1.25 -8.39 11.63
CA TYR A 353 2.60 -8.99 11.72
C TYR A 353 2.73 -10.27 10.87
N ALA A 354 1.69 -11.11 10.85
CA ALA A 354 1.66 -12.32 10.05
C ALA A 354 1.54 -11.99 8.55
N ALA A 355 0.73 -10.99 8.20
CA ALA A 355 0.54 -10.53 6.83
C ALA A 355 1.79 -9.82 6.26
N ASP A 356 2.56 -9.10 7.07
CA ASP A 356 3.88 -8.59 6.67
C ASP A 356 4.84 -9.75 6.38
N TYR A 357 4.89 -10.76 7.28
CA TYR A 357 5.72 -11.94 7.06
C TYR A 357 5.27 -12.79 5.85
N VAL A 358 3.97 -12.80 5.52
CA VAL A 358 3.46 -13.36 4.26
C VAL A 358 3.97 -12.55 3.06
N MET A 359 4.01 -11.21 3.14
CA MET A 359 4.53 -10.36 2.06
C MET A 359 6.03 -10.59 1.82
N ASP A 360 6.83 -10.69 2.87
CA ASP A 360 8.26 -11.04 2.77
C ASP A 360 8.44 -12.41 2.10
N ALA A 361 7.76 -13.44 2.62
CA ALA A 361 7.82 -14.79 2.05
C ALA A 361 7.26 -14.87 0.61
N LEU A 362 6.31 -14.00 0.23
CA LEU A 362 5.73 -13.96 -1.11
C LEU A 362 6.73 -13.40 -2.12
N ASN A 363 7.47 -12.34 -1.77
CA ASN A 363 8.53 -11.78 -2.61
C ASN A 363 9.59 -12.84 -2.94
N ASP A 364 10.02 -13.62 -1.94
CA ASP A 364 10.97 -14.74 -2.12
C ASP A 364 10.39 -15.90 -2.96
N THR A 365 9.06 -16.03 -3.03
CA THR A 365 8.37 -17.16 -3.68
C THR A 365 8.01 -16.89 -5.15
N VAL A 366 7.51 -15.69 -5.47
CA VAL A 366 7.03 -15.34 -6.83
C VAL A 366 7.73 -14.13 -7.46
N GLY A 367 8.57 -13.40 -6.73
CA GLY A 367 9.27 -12.22 -7.23
C GLY A 367 8.35 -11.00 -7.37
N ALA A 368 8.49 -10.27 -8.49
CA ALA A 368 7.75 -9.03 -8.72
C ALA A 368 6.25 -9.27 -8.95
N ILE A 369 5.42 -8.47 -8.28
CA ILE A 369 3.96 -8.59 -8.30
C ILE A 369 3.39 -7.45 -9.18
N ASP A 370 2.79 -7.78 -10.33
CA ASP A 370 2.20 -6.82 -11.28
C ASP A 370 0.71 -7.05 -11.58
N GLU A 371 0.09 -8.01 -10.90
CA GLU A 371 -1.33 -8.38 -10.99
C GLU A 371 -1.93 -8.74 -9.61
N ASP A 372 -3.26 -8.72 -9.49
CA ASP A 372 -3.96 -9.08 -8.25
C ASP A 372 -3.72 -10.56 -7.91
N LEU A 373 -3.28 -10.86 -6.68
CA LEU A 373 -2.94 -12.19 -6.20
C LEU A 373 -3.84 -12.67 -5.06
N VAL A 374 -4.02 -13.98 -4.99
CA VAL A 374 -4.70 -14.71 -3.91
C VAL A 374 -3.70 -15.71 -3.30
N VAL A 375 -3.30 -15.43 -2.06
CA VAL A 375 -2.28 -16.19 -1.31
C VAL A 375 -2.98 -17.02 -0.25
N THR A 376 -3.03 -18.35 -0.44
CA THR A 376 -3.50 -19.27 0.60
C THR A 376 -2.36 -19.55 1.59
N THR A 377 -2.63 -19.38 2.88
CA THR A 377 -1.64 -19.54 3.95
C THR A 377 -1.92 -20.77 4.83
N THR A 378 -1.07 -21.00 5.84
CA THR A 378 -1.28 -21.98 6.91
C THR A 378 -1.95 -21.39 8.16
N LEU A 379 -2.18 -20.07 8.19
CA LEU A 379 -2.71 -19.35 9.34
C LEU A 379 -4.16 -19.75 9.64
N SER A 380 -4.51 -19.83 10.93
CA SER A 380 -5.89 -19.92 11.40
C SER A 380 -6.29 -18.59 12.03
N GLY A 381 -7.41 -18.01 11.57
CA GLY A 381 -7.92 -16.76 12.12
C GLY A 381 -8.20 -16.84 13.63
N ASP A 382 -8.72 -17.98 14.10
CA ASP A 382 -9.05 -18.18 15.50
C ASP A 382 -7.81 -18.42 16.37
N MET A 383 -6.81 -19.17 15.87
CA MET A 383 -5.53 -19.30 16.59
C MET A 383 -4.78 -17.97 16.65
N GLN A 384 -4.87 -17.13 15.61
CA GLN A 384 -4.27 -15.79 15.60
C GLN A 384 -4.92 -14.89 16.67
N LYS A 385 -6.26 -14.85 16.74
CA LYS A 385 -7.01 -14.11 17.77
C LYS A 385 -6.65 -14.61 19.18
N ALA A 386 -6.65 -15.92 19.39
CA ALA A 386 -6.32 -16.52 20.69
C ALA A 386 -4.87 -16.22 21.12
N ALA A 387 -3.91 -16.24 20.19
CA ALA A 387 -2.51 -15.90 20.46
C ALA A 387 -2.33 -14.42 20.85
N GLU A 388 -3.02 -13.49 20.16
CA GLU A 388 -2.99 -12.07 20.51
C GLU A 388 -3.68 -11.79 21.84
N GLN A 389 -4.84 -12.41 22.10
CA GLN A 389 -5.54 -12.28 23.38
C GLN A 389 -4.66 -12.79 24.54
N ALA A 390 -4.06 -13.97 24.41
CA ALA A 390 -3.18 -14.52 25.44
C ALA A 390 -1.96 -13.61 25.70
N LEU A 391 -1.37 -13.02 24.65
CA LEU A 391 -0.26 -12.09 24.77
C LEU A 391 -0.67 -10.78 25.46
N THR A 392 -1.76 -10.17 25.02
CA THR A 392 -2.23 -8.88 25.56
C THR A 392 -2.68 -9.01 27.00
N GLU A 393 -3.46 -10.05 27.34
CA GLU A 393 -3.88 -10.33 28.70
C GLU A 393 -2.71 -10.55 29.67
N GLU A 394 -1.67 -11.30 29.29
CA GLU A 394 -0.52 -11.53 30.18
C GLU A 394 0.33 -10.26 30.35
N LEU A 395 0.49 -9.46 29.29
CA LEU A 395 1.13 -8.14 29.38
C LEU A 395 0.32 -7.16 30.24
N ASP A 396 -1.01 -7.21 30.23
CA ASP A 396 -1.85 -6.39 31.11
C ASP A 396 -1.77 -6.85 32.57
N LYS A 397 -1.83 -8.17 32.81
CA LYS A 397 -1.77 -8.76 34.16
C LYS A 397 -0.40 -8.60 34.82
N ARG A 398 0.70 -8.65 34.05
CA ARG A 398 2.07 -8.77 34.61
C ARG A 398 3.13 -7.85 33.99
N GLY A 399 2.88 -7.23 32.84
CA GLY A 399 3.88 -6.42 32.13
C GLY A 399 4.47 -5.31 33.00
N ALA A 400 3.62 -4.53 33.68
CA ALA A 400 4.05 -3.48 34.60
C ALA A 400 4.93 -4.00 35.76
N LYS A 401 4.64 -5.20 36.30
CA LYS A 401 5.41 -5.80 37.40
C LYS A 401 6.85 -6.14 36.99
N PHE A 402 7.06 -6.53 35.72
CA PHE A 402 8.35 -6.96 35.20
C PHE A 402 9.04 -5.90 34.31
N GLY A 403 8.44 -4.72 34.11
CA GLY A 403 8.95 -3.70 33.19
C GLY A 403 8.86 -4.10 31.72
N VAL A 404 7.91 -4.97 31.36
CA VAL A 404 7.74 -5.53 30.01
C VAL A 404 6.49 -4.97 29.35
N SER A 405 6.65 -4.28 28.22
CA SER A 405 5.56 -3.68 27.43
C SER A 405 5.25 -4.42 26.12
N GLN A 406 6.03 -5.44 25.78
CA GLN A 406 6.00 -6.14 24.49
C GLN A 406 6.31 -7.63 24.66
N GLY A 407 5.82 -8.45 23.75
CA GLY A 407 6.19 -9.87 23.63
C GLY A 407 5.90 -10.38 22.22
N ALA A 408 6.01 -11.69 22.02
CA ALA A 408 5.72 -12.34 20.75
C ALA A 408 5.18 -13.74 20.99
N VAL A 409 4.37 -14.25 20.06
CA VAL A 409 3.84 -15.61 20.07
C VAL A 409 3.99 -16.21 18.67
N VAL A 410 4.51 -17.43 18.60
CA VAL A 410 4.51 -18.25 17.39
C VAL A 410 3.89 -19.60 17.74
N SER A 411 2.87 -19.99 16.99
CA SER A 411 2.31 -21.35 17.02
C SER A 411 2.59 -22.01 15.67
N MET A 412 3.13 -23.22 15.69
CA MET A 412 3.58 -23.93 14.51
C MET A 412 3.32 -25.42 14.67
N ASP A 413 2.78 -26.07 13.63
CA ASP A 413 2.62 -27.52 13.60
C ASP A 413 3.99 -28.23 13.58
N PRO A 414 4.09 -29.48 14.04
CA PRO A 414 5.29 -30.30 13.92
C PRO A 414 5.77 -30.59 12.48
N ASN A 415 5.05 -30.14 11.45
CA ASN A 415 5.44 -30.19 10.03
C ASN A 415 6.02 -28.85 9.50
N GLY A 416 6.13 -27.82 10.35
CA GLY A 416 6.60 -26.48 10.00
C GLY A 416 5.50 -25.49 9.57
N ALA A 417 4.23 -25.85 9.55
CA ALA A 417 3.14 -24.95 9.16
C ALA A 417 2.86 -23.92 10.27
N ILE A 418 3.02 -22.63 9.98
CA ILE A 418 2.80 -21.55 10.95
C ILE A 418 1.30 -21.30 11.10
N ARG A 419 0.76 -21.47 12.31
CA ARG A 419 -0.67 -21.35 12.62
C ARG A 419 -1.07 -19.98 13.14
N ALA A 420 -0.20 -19.39 13.95
CA ALA A 420 -0.34 -18.03 14.46
C ALA A 420 1.04 -17.38 14.61
N LEU A 421 1.14 -16.08 14.32
CA LEU A 421 2.37 -15.30 14.40
C LEU A 421 2.04 -13.87 14.87
N VAL A 422 2.37 -13.56 16.12
CA VAL A 422 2.14 -12.26 16.75
C VAL A 422 3.48 -11.64 17.11
N GLY A 423 3.80 -10.48 16.52
CA GLY A 423 5.11 -9.83 16.61
C GLY A 423 5.25 -8.73 17.67
N GLY A 424 4.19 -8.41 18.42
CA GLY A 424 4.17 -7.34 19.40
C GLY A 424 2.77 -7.10 19.97
N ARG A 425 2.68 -6.20 20.96
CA ARG A 425 1.44 -5.92 21.71
C ARG A 425 0.38 -5.18 20.89
N ASN A 426 0.80 -4.20 20.08
CA ASN A 426 -0.08 -3.42 19.21
C ASN A 426 0.70 -3.05 17.94
N TYR A 427 0.22 -3.51 16.79
CA TYR A 427 0.87 -3.26 15.50
C TYR A 427 0.90 -1.76 15.12
N ALA A 428 -0.13 -0.99 15.52
CA ALA A 428 -0.20 0.44 15.22
C ALA A 428 0.81 1.28 16.03
N GLU A 429 1.29 0.76 17.16
CA GLU A 429 2.34 1.40 17.98
C GLU A 429 3.75 0.93 17.57
N SER A 430 3.90 -0.31 17.11
CA SER A 430 5.20 -0.89 16.79
C SER A 430 5.10 -1.98 15.73
N GLN A 431 5.47 -1.67 14.48
CA GLN A 431 5.48 -2.64 13.38
C GLN A 431 6.67 -3.64 13.44
N PHE A 432 7.58 -3.48 14.40
CA PHE A 432 8.75 -4.37 14.53
C PHE A 432 8.34 -5.78 14.95
N ASN A 433 8.42 -6.74 14.02
CA ASN A 433 7.97 -8.10 14.22
C ASN A 433 8.94 -8.93 15.07
N ARG A 434 8.69 -8.98 16.39
CA ARG A 434 9.57 -9.65 17.36
C ARG A 434 9.55 -11.18 17.25
N ALA A 435 8.56 -11.77 16.58
CA ALA A 435 8.50 -13.22 16.36
C ALA A 435 9.61 -13.72 15.41
N VAL A 436 10.04 -12.87 14.46
CA VAL A 436 10.94 -13.25 13.36
C VAL A 436 12.21 -12.41 13.25
N ALA A 437 12.24 -11.20 13.84
CA ALA A 437 13.39 -10.29 13.75
C ALA A 437 14.06 -9.99 15.10
N ALA A 438 13.37 -10.13 16.23
CA ALA A 438 13.95 -9.83 17.54
C ALA A 438 14.76 -11.03 18.06
N LYS A 439 16.07 -11.00 17.82
CA LYS A 439 17.01 -11.90 18.48
C LYS A 439 17.03 -11.59 19.98
N ARG A 440 16.92 -12.64 20.80
CA ARG A 440 17.03 -12.58 22.27
C ARG A 440 17.70 -13.84 22.78
N GLN A 441 18.37 -13.74 23.93
CA GLN A 441 18.87 -14.90 24.67
C GLN A 441 17.70 -15.82 25.07
N PRO A 442 17.63 -17.07 24.57
CA PRO A 442 16.55 -18.01 24.91
C PRO A 442 16.71 -18.60 26.33
N GLY A 443 17.85 -18.36 26.99
CA GLY A 443 18.09 -18.81 28.36
C GLY A 443 18.04 -20.34 28.46
N SER A 444 17.32 -20.84 29.47
CA SER A 444 17.18 -22.28 29.70
C SER A 444 16.49 -23.06 28.56
N ALA A 445 15.75 -22.40 27.66
CA ALA A 445 15.20 -23.05 26.46
C ALA A 445 16.29 -23.48 25.45
N PHE A 446 17.56 -23.13 25.67
CA PHE A 446 18.68 -23.67 24.90
C PHE A 446 19.18 -25.03 25.43
N LYS A 447 18.83 -25.44 26.66
CA LYS A 447 19.35 -26.66 27.28
C LYS A 447 19.06 -27.95 26.50
N PRO A 448 17.90 -28.15 25.84
CA PRO A 448 17.66 -29.36 25.04
C PRO A 448 18.74 -29.64 23.98
N PHE A 449 19.38 -28.62 23.40
CA PHE A 449 20.48 -28.81 22.45
C PHE A 449 21.74 -29.37 23.12
N VAL A 450 22.01 -28.98 24.36
CA VAL A 450 23.13 -29.50 25.18
C VAL A 450 22.87 -30.97 25.54
N TYR A 451 21.67 -31.26 26.06
CA TYR A 451 21.29 -32.60 26.51
C TYR A 451 21.22 -33.58 25.34
N LEU A 452 20.61 -33.20 24.21
CA LEU A 452 20.60 -34.03 22.99
C LEU A 452 22.02 -34.37 22.53
N THR A 453 22.91 -33.37 22.48
CA THR A 453 24.33 -33.59 22.09
C THR A 453 25.06 -34.54 23.05
N ALA A 454 24.64 -34.61 24.32
CA ALA A 454 25.20 -35.52 25.30
C ALA A 454 24.64 -36.95 25.16
N LEU A 455 23.33 -37.09 24.90
CA LEU A 455 22.70 -38.39 24.61
C LEU A 455 23.29 -39.02 23.34
N GLU A 456 23.49 -38.23 22.28
CA GLU A 456 24.13 -38.67 21.03
C GLU A 456 25.61 -39.07 21.21
N ARG A 457 26.21 -38.78 22.36
CA ARG A 457 27.54 -39.26 22.77
C ARG A 457 27.51 -40.44 23.75
N GLY A 458 26.36 -41.08 23.91
CA GLY A 458 26.20 -42.30 24.70
C GLY A 458 25.81 -42.08 26.16
N LEU A 459 25.43 -40.85 26.56
CA LEU A 459 24.73 -40.66 27.84
C LEU A 459 23.25 -41.09 27.71
N THR A 460 22.61 -41.33 28.85
CA THR A 460 21.20 -41.73 28.95
C THR A 460 20.44 -40.82 29.93
N PRO A 461 19.10 -40.81 29.95
CA PRO A 461 18.31 -40.06 30.92
C PRO A 461 18.67 -40.36 32.40
N GLU A 462 19.04 -41.61 32.69
CA GLU A 462 19.42 -42.13 34.02
C GLU A 462 20.86 -41.79 34.39
N THR A 463 21.66 -41.28 33.45
CA THR A 463 23.06 -40.94 33.68
C THR A 463 23.18 -39.88 34.78
N VAL A 464 23.95 -40.19 35.83
CA VAL A 464 24.11 -39.28 36.97
C VAL A 464 25.20 -38.25 36.69
N ARG A 465 24.94 -37.00 37.06
CA ARG A 465 25.92 -35.91 37.13
C ARG A 465 25.75 -35.18 38.46
N GLU A 466 26.87 -34.69 38.98
CA GLU A 466 26.88 -33.91 40.23
C GLU A 466 26.37 -32.48 39.96
N ASP A 467 25.26 -32.09 40.58
CA ASP A 467 24.85 -30.70 40.69
C ASP A 467 25.55 -30.05 41.90
N GLY A 468 26.35 -29.02 41.64
CA GLY A 468 27.22 -28.42 42.64
C GLY A 468 28.12 -27.34 42.04
N PRO A 469 28.70 -26.45 42.86
CA PRO A 469 29.47 -25.29 42.41
C PRO A 469 30.49 -25.61 41.33
N ILE A 470 30.58 -24.74 40.32
CA ILE A 470 31.54 -24.87 39.22
C ILE A 470 32.24 -23.53 38.97
N ASN A 471 33.52 -23.60 38.59
CA ASN A 471 34.34 -22.44 38.23
C ASN A 471 34.99 -22.67 36.87
N VAL A 472 34.51 -21.97 35.85
CA VAL A 472 35.00 -22.04 34.48
C VAL A 472 35.81 -20.77 34.18
N LYS A 473 37.13 -20.81 34.40
CA LYS A 473 38.04 -19.67 34.16
C LYS A 473 37.61 -18.37 34.87
N GLY A 474 37.10 -18.47 36.10
CA GLY A 474 36.60 -17.34 36.89
C GLY A 474 35.09 -17.13 36.81
N TRP A 475 34.41 -17.68 35.79
CA TRP A 475 32.95 -17.66 35.72
C TRP A 475 32.35 -18.74 36.63
N ARG A 476 31.46 -18.34 37.54
CA ARG A 476 30.80 -19.21 38.53
C ARG A 476 29.29 -19.15 38.36
N PRO A 477 28.70 -19.94 37.45
CA PRO A 477 27.25 -20.04 37.30
C PRO A 477 26.62 -20.78 38.49
N GLU A 478 25.49 -20.28 38.94
CA GLU A 478 24.69 -20.86 40.03
C GLU A 478 23.32 -21.33 39.51
N ASN A 479 22.67 -22.23 40.26
CA ASN A 479 21.27 -22.58 40.02
C ASN A 479 20.35 -21.41 40.40
N TYR A 480 19.15 -21.33 39.82
CA TYR A 480 18.19 -20.25 40.10
C TYR A 480 17.78 -20.19 41.59
N SER A 481 17.66 -21.35 42.26
CA SER A 481 17.42 -21.45 43.71
C SER A 481 18.65 -21.14 44.57
N ARG A 482 19.86 -21.12 43.99
CA ARG A 482 21.17 -21.17 44.68
C ARG A 482 21.40 -22.41 45.55
N GLU A 483 20.53 -23.41 45.44
CA GLU A 483 20.67 -24.72 46.08
C GLU A 483 21.34 -25.71 45.12
N TYR A 484 21.93 -26.76 45.70
CA TYR A 484 22.59 -27.84 44.97
C TYR A 484 22.05 -29.19 45.42
N PHE A 485 21.68 -30.03 44.46
CA PHE A 485 21.04 -31.32 44.72
C PHE A 485 22.01 -32.50 44.81
N GLY A 486 23.31 -32.28 44.57
CA GLY A 486 24.32 -33.34 44.55
C GLY A 486 24.10 -34.29 43.36
N PRO A 487 24.18 -35.63 43.54
CA PRO A 487 24.06 -36.57 42.43
C PRO A 487 22.62 -36.62 41.90
N VAL A 488 22.42 -36.18 40.65
CA VAL A 488 21.13 -36.15 39.96
C VAL A 488 21.19 -36.82 38.59
N THR A 489 20.10 -37.44 38.16
CA THR A 489 19.94 -37.97 36.79
C THR A 489 19.80 -36.83 35.77
N LEU A 490 20.08 -37.10 34.48
CA LEU A 490 19.87 -36.10 33.43
C LEU A 490 18.39 -35.72 33.30
N THR A 491 17.47 -36.67 33.50
CA THR A 491 16.03 -36.41 33.63
C THR A 491 15.74 -35.32 34.65
N ASN A 492 16.17 -35.51 35.91
CA ASN A 492 15.89 -34.56 36.98
C ASN A 492 16.62 -33.22 36.76
N ALA A 493 17.84 -33.26 36.21
CA ALA A 493 18.62 -32.07 35.92
C ALA A 493 18.01 -31.21 34.80
N LEU A 494 17.36 -31.81 33.79
CA LEU A 494 16.59 -31.08 32.78
C LEU A 494 15.24 -30.60 33.34
N ALA A 495 14.51 -31.46 34.07
CA ALA A 495 13.21 -31.14 34.66
C ALA A 495 13.26 -29.93 35.60
N LEU A 496 14.25 -29.89 36.50
CA LEU A 496 14.50 -28.78 37.42
C LEU A 496 15.30 -27.64 36.78
N SER A 497 15.70 -27.79 35.51
CA SER A 497 16.54 -26.84 34.77
C SER A 497 17.79 -26.41 35.55
N LEU A 498 18.56 -27.37 36.04
CA LEU A 498 19.80 -27.10 36.79
C LEU A 498 20.84 -26.46 35.86
N ASN A 499 21.50 -25.41 36.33
CA ASN A 499 22.47 -24.65 35.56
C ASN A 499 23.86 -25.30 35.61
N THR A 500 24.29 -25.81 36.78
CA THR A 500 25.64 -26.37 36.89
C THR A 500 25.79 -27.65 36.07
N VAL A 501 24.78 -28.52 36.06
CA VAL A 501 24.76 -29.75 35.25
C VAL A 501 24.77 -29.42 33.75
N ALA A 502 23.95 -28.46 33.30
CA ALA A 502 23.96 -28.03 31.90
C ALA A 502 25.33 -27.50 31.45
N VAL A 503 26.02 -26.71 32.29
CA VAL A 503 27.39 -26.23 32.00
C VAL A 503 28.41 -27.36 32.03
N LYS A 504 28.32 -28.31 32.97
CA LYS A 504 29.19 -29.51 33.02
C LYS A 504 29.05 -30.33 31.74
N LEU A 505 27.82 -30.63 31.31
CA LEU A 505 27.55 -31.31 30.03
C LEU A 505 28.06 -30.51 28.83
N GLY A 506 27.84 -29.20 28.80
CA GLY A 506 28.32 -28.33 27.71
C GLY A 506 29.84 -28.29 27.57
N LEU A 507 30.58 -28.47 28.67
CA LEU A 507 32.04 -28.63 28.68
C LEU A 507 32.46 -30.05 28.26
N GLU A 508 31.75 -31.08 28.73
CA GLU A 508 31.98 -32.49 28.41
C GLU A 508 31.80 -32.78 26.91
N VAL A 509 30.73 -32.27 26.29
CA VAL A 509 30.48 -32.44 24.85
C VAL A 509 31.20 -31.37 24.00
N GLY A 510 31.50 -30.22 24.59
CA GLY A 510 32.14 -29.07 23.94
C GLY A 510 31.17 -28.19 23.14
N ALA A 511 31.29 -26.87 23.34
CA ALA A 511 30.38 -25.86 22.78
C ALA A 511 30.16 -25.96 21.26
N LYS A 512 31.19 -26.30 20.48
CA LYS A 512 31.06 -26.45 19.01
C LYS A 512 30.10 -27.57 18.60
N ALA A 513 30.02 -28.65 19.37
CA ALA A 513 29.10 -29.75 19.08
C ALA A 513 27.65 -29.37 19.42
N VAL A 514 27.44 -28.66 20.55
CA VAL A 514 26.12 -28.10 20.90
C VAL A 514 25.62 -27.15 19.80
N ILE A 515 26.52 -26.30 19.29
CA ILE A 515 26.22 -25.37 18.19
C ILE A 515 25.88 -26.12 16.89
N ALA A 516 26.64 -27.16 16.55
CA ALA A 516 26.33 -28.02 15.39
C ALA A 516 24.95 -28.69 15.53
N THR A 517 24.56 -29.14 16.73
CA THR A 517 23.22 -29.66 17.01
C THR A 517 22.15 -28.59 16.86
N ALA A 518 22.34 -27.39 17.43
CA ALA A 518 21.38 -26.29 17.29
C ALA A 518 21.18 -25.86 15.83
N HIS A 519 22.26 -25.75 15.04
CA HIS A 519 22.17 -25.46 13.61
C HIS A 519 21.50 -26.60 12.82
N ARG A 520 21.84 -27.86 13.10
CA ARG A 520 21.20 -29.03 12.47
C ARG A 520 19.68 -29.00 12.66
N LEU A 521 19.19 -28.60 13.83
CA LEU A 521 17.76 -28.53 14.13
C LEU A 521 17.05 -27.30 13.56
N GLY A 522 17.78 -26.27 13.10
CA GLY A 522 17.19 -25.14 12.36
C GLY A 522 17.46 -23.74 12.93
N ILE A 523 18.30 -23.60 13.96
CA ILE A 523 18.80 -22.27 14.37
C ILE A 523 19.72 -21.72 13.27
N GLN A 524 19.46 -20.51 12.76
CA GLN A 524 20.27 -19.88 11.70
C GLN A 524 21.16 -18.75 12.25
N SER A 525 20.76 -18.14 13.36
CA SER A 525 21.49 -17.10 14.07
C SER A 525 22.87 -17.57 14.51
N GLU A 526 23.85 -16.66 14.44
CA GLU A 526 25.23 -16.93 14.84
C GLU A 526 25.31 -17.28 16.33
N LEU A 527 25.92 -18.44 16.64
CA LEU A 527 26.08 -18.94 18.00
C LEU A 527 27.55 -18.88 18.43
N GLN A 528 27.82 -18.32 19.61
CA GLN A 528 29.18 -18.13 20.10
C GLN A 528 29.71 -19.37 20.82
N PRO A 529 30.86 -19.96 20.41
CA PRO A 529 31.39 -21.23 20.93
C PRO A 529 32.11 -21.07 22.29
N ASN A 530 31.39 -20.57 23.29
CA ASN A 530 31.87 -20.33 24.65
C ASN A 530 31.17 -21.27 25.65
N ALA A 531 31.62 -21.30 26.91
CA ALA A 531 31.04 -22.17 27.94
C ALA A 531 29.63 -21.76 28.40
N SER A 532 29.24 -20.49 28.22
CA SER A 532 27.93 -20.00 28.65
C SER A 532 26.81 -20.30 27.64
N ILE A 533 27.13 -20.78 26.44
CA ILE A 533 26.15 -21.25 25.45
C ILE A 533 25.18 -22.28 26.04
N ALA A 534 25.63 -23.10 26.99
CA ALA A 534 24.80 -24.10 27.68
C ALA A 534 23.64 -23.50 28.50
N LEU A 535 23.68 -22.19 28.77
CA LEU A 535 22.62 -21.41 29.42
C LEU A 535 21.91 -20.44 28.46
N GLY A 536 22.11 -20.59 27.14
CA GLY A 536 21.40 -19.82 26.11
C GLY A 536 21.84 -18.35 26.01
N THR A 537 23.14 -18.07 26.06
CA THR A 537 23.69 -16.70 25.98
C THR A 537 23.86 -16.13 24.57
N SER A 538 23.71 -16.95 23.53
CA SER A 538 23.61 -16.46 22.15
C SER A 538 22.15 -16.19 21.78
N GLU A 539 21.91 -15.19 20.95
CA GLU A 539 20.57 -14.69 20.69
C GLU A 539 19.93 -15.37 19.47
N VAL A 540 18.67 -15.80 19.62
CA VAL A 540 17.85 -16.41 18.55
C VAL A 540 16.46 -15.76 18.52
N THR A 541 15.73 -15.95 17.44
CA THR A 541 14.33 -15.49 17.32
C THR A 541 13.34 -16.57 17.83
N PRO A 542 12.12 -16.18 18.24
CA PRO A 542 11.06 -17.13 18.59
C PRO A 542 10.74 -18.15 17.48
N LEU A 543 10.73 -17.71 16.21
CA LEU A 543 10.49 -18.60 15.07
C LEU A 543 11.60 -19.65 14.88
N GLU A 544 12.88 -19.27 15.03
CA GLU A 544 13.98 -20.24 15.00
C GLU A 544 13.87 -21.25 16.14
N LEU A 545 13.57 -20.78 17.36
CA LEU A 545 13.48 -21.64 18.54
C LEU A 545 12.36 -22.67 18.41
N VAL A 546 11.15 -22.26 18.00
CA VAL A 546 10.03 -23.22 17.79
C VAL A 546 10.30 -24.17 16.61
N THR A 547 11.01 -23.69 15.57
CA THR A 547 11.47 -24.54 14.46
C THR A 547 12.41 -25.64 14.96
N ALA A 548 13.40 -25.27 15.79
CA ALA A 548 14.36 -26.22 16.35
C ALA A 548 13.78 -27.20 17.37
N TYR A 549 12.58 -26.93 17.90
CA TYR A 549 11.84 -27.85 18.77
C TYR A 549 10.94 -28.83 17.99
N ALA A 550 10.51 -28.51 16.78
CA ALA A 550 9.60 -29.36 15.99
C ALA A 550 10.09 -30.81 15.77
N PRO A 551 11.40 -31.09 15.58
CA PRO A 551 11.92 -32.45 15.49
C PRO A 551 11.62 -33.34 16.71
N PHE A 552 11.50 -32.78 17.92
CA PHE A 552 11.10 -33.56 19.10
C PHE A 552 9.63 -34.00 19.04
N ALA A 553 8.76 -33.16 18.45
CA ALA A 553 7.33 -33.40 18.35
C ALA A 553 6.90 -34.28 17.16
N ASN A 554 7.77 -34.47 16.14
CA ASN A 554 7.44 -35.21 14.91
C ASN A 554 8.24 -36.51 14.71
N GLY A 555 8.93 -37.01 15.75
CA GLY A 555 9.72 -38.24 15.66
C GLY A 555 11.10 -38.08 15.02
N GLY A 556 11.70 -36.89 15.10
CA GLY A 556 13.10 -36.61 14.73
C GLY A 556 13.31 -36.09 13.31
N ILE A 557 12.26 -35.61 12.65
CA ILE A 557 12.27 -35.16 11.26
C ILE A 557 12.48 -33.64 11.17
N GLY A 558 13.38 -33.21 10.30
CA GLY A 558 13.64 -31.79 10.07
C GLY A 558 12.54 -31.13 9.26
N VAL A 559 12.18 -29.92 9.66
CA VAL A 559 11.13 -29.11 9.01
C VAL A 559 11.69 -27.78 8.50
N GLN A 560 11.01 -27.23 7.50
CA GLN A 560 11.18 -25.85 7.07
C GLN A 560 9.93 -25.07 7.50
N PRO A 561 10.05 -24.00 8.31
CA PRO A 561 8.92 -23.18 8.68
C PRO A 561 8.32 -22.53 7.42
N HIS A 562 7.02 -22.59 7.27
CA HIS A 562 6.33 -22.07 6.10
C HIS A 562 4.97 -21.47 6.47
N ILE A 563 4.63 -20.38 5.78
CA ILE A 563 3.35 -19.69 5.94
C ILE A 563 2.51 -19.71 4.65
N ILE A 564 3.12 -19.79 3.46
CA ILE A 564 2.43 -19.87 2.17
C ILE A 564 2.26 -21.33 1.74
N THR A 565 1.03 -21.71 1.40
CA THR A 565 0.72 -23.03 0.80
C THR A 565 0.50 -22.94 -0.71
N ARG A 566 -0.09 -21.84 -1.20
CA ARG A 566 -0.47 -21.67 -2.60
C ARG A 566 -0.58 -20.18 -2.97
N VAL A 567 -0.13 -19.82 -4.17
CA VAL A 567 -0.36 -18.48 -4.76
C VAL A 567 -1.05 -18.65 -6.10
N ARG A 568 -2.13 -17.90 -6.31
CA ARG A 568 -2.84 -17.78 -7.59
C ARG A 568 -2.97 -16.31 -7.97
N THR A 569 -3.15 -16.05 -9.25
CA THR A 569 -3.67 -14.78 -9.77
C THR A 569 -5.18 -14.66 -9.51
N ALA A 570 -5.74 -13.47 -9.71
CA ALA A 570 -7.19 -13.24 -9.60
C ALA A 570 -8.04 -14.01 -10.64
N ASP A 571 -7.50 -14.32 -11.83
CA ASP A 571 -8.15 -15.21 -12.82
C ASP A 571 -7.95 -16.71 -12.55
N GLY A 572 -7.24 -17.06 -11.47
CA GLY A 572 -7.14 -18.42 -10.95
C GLY A 572 -5.93 -19.24 -11.43
N LYS A 573 -5.07 -18.68 -12.29
CA LYS A 573 -3.80 -19.29 -12.72
C LYS A 573 -2.91 -19.54 -11.51
N LEU A 574 -2.38 -20.76 -11.42
CA LEU A 574 -1.49 -21.18 -10.34
C LEU A 574 -0.08 -20.64 -10.58
N LEU A 575 0.44 -19.84 -9.64
CA LEU A 575 1.82 -19.33 -9.67
C LEU A 575 2.73 -20.18 -8.77
N TYR A 576 2.25 -20.54 -7.58
CA TYR A 576 2.99 -21.36 -6.63
C TYR A 576 2.07 -22.37 -5.93
N GLN A 577 2.59 -23.56 -5.69
CA GLN A 577 1.99 -24.57 -4.82
C GLN A 577 3.11 -25.22 -4.02
N ARG A 578 3.05 -25.12 -2.69
CA ARG A 578 4.02 -25.80 -1.83
C ARG A 578 3.89 -27.31 -2.04
N ARG A 579 5.01 -27.93 -2.42
CA ARG A 579 5.22 -29.39 -2.33
C ARG A 579 5.75 -29.68 -0.93
N GLY A 580 5.39 -30.82 -0.35
CA GLY A 580 5.87 -31.19 0.98
C GLY A 580 7.40 -31.20 1.02
N SER A 581 8.00 -30.44 1.95
CA SER A 581 9.43 -30.52 2.25
C SER A 581 9.65 -31.18 3.61
N SER A 582 10.65 -32.06 3.63
CA SER A 582 11.23 -32.65 4.83
C SER A 582 12.74 -32.51 4.68
N ASN A 583 13.42 -32.06 5.74
CA ASN A 583 14.88 -31.96 5.75
C ASN A 583 15.53 -33.30 6.16
N GLY A 584 14.82 -34.42 5.92
CA GLY A 584 15.23 -35.76 6.34
C GLY A 584 15.12 -35.99 7.85
N ARG A 585 15.71 -37.09 8.31
CA ARG A 585 15.88 -37.40 9.73
C ARG A 585 17.05 -36.59 10.29
N LEU A 586 16.79 -35.80 11.32
CA LEU A 586 17.80 -35.03 12.05
C LEU A 586 18.17 -35.67 13.38
N ILE A 587 17.22 -36.37 14.02
CA ILE A 587 17.40 -37.06 15.30
C ILE A 587 16.96 -38.52 15.15
N GLU A 588 17.76 -39.46 15.66
CA GLU A 588 17.37 -40.87 15.69
C GLU A 588 16.24 -41.13 16.70
N PRO A 589 15.28 -42.04 16.41
CA PRO A 589 14.10 -42.24 17.24
C PRO A 589 14.40 -42.52 18.72
N GLN A 590 15.49 -43.22 19.01
CA GLN A 590 15.92 -43.50 20.38
C GLN A 590 16.25 -42.22 21.18
N TYR A 591 16.90 -41.24 20.55
CA TYR A 591 17.24 -39.98 21.21
C TYR A 591 16.04 -39.04 21.31
N VAL A 592 15.10 -39.13 20.35
CA VAL A 592 13.79 -38.44 20.47
C VAL A 592 13.02 -38.99 21.67
N ALA A 593 12.94 -40.31 21.82
CA ALA A 593 12.28 -40.93 22.97
C ALA A 593 12.92 -40.49 24.30
N MET A 594 14.25 -40.60 24.42
CA MET A 594 14.99 -40.14 25.61
C MET A 594 14.76 -38.65 25.91
N MET A 595 14.85 -37.78 24.90
CA MET A 595 14.60 -36.34 25.07
C MET A 595 13.16 -36.05 25.50
N ASN A 596 12.18 -36.73 24.89
CA ASN A 596 10.77 -36.53 25.20
C ASN A 596 10.46 -37.00 26.63
N THR A 597 10.98 -38.15 27.08
CA THR A 597 10.86 -38.58 28.49
C THR A 597 11.44 -37.55 29.46
N MET A 598 12.64 -37.01 29.19
CA MET A 598 13.21 -35.97 30.06
C MET A 598 12.45 -34.63 30.02
N MET A 599 11.84 -34.28 28.88
CA MET A 599 11.05 -33.05 28.75
C MET A 599 9.64 -33.19 29.34
N GLU A 600 9.03 -34.37 29.30
CA GLU A 600 7.75 -34.64 29.94
C GLU A 600 7.82 -34.43 31.47
N GLU A 601 8.93 -34.85 32.10
CA GLU A 601 9.19 -34.62 33.52
C GLU A 601 9.16 -33.12 33.90
N THR A 602 9.46 -32.20 32.96
CA THR A 602 9.34 -30.75 33.18
C THR A 602 7.90 -30.31 33.49
N LEU A 603 6.90 -31.05 32.99
CA LEU A 603 5.47 -30.82 33.22
C LEU A 603 4.97 -31.54 34.49
N GLN A 604 5.53 -32.70 34.83
CA GLN A 604 5.09 -33.50 35.98
C GLN A 604 5.60 -32.93 37.32
N THR A 605 6.92 -32.79 37.44
CA THR A 605 7.61 -32.34 38.68
C THR A 605 8.42 -31.06 38.49
N GLY A 606 8.83 -30.75 37.26
CA GLY A 606 9.77 -29.68 36.95
C GLY A 606 9.19 -28.27 36.75
N THR A 607 9.98 -27.43 36.08
CA THR A 607 9.73 -25.97 35.98
C THR A 607 8.48 -25.59 35.18
N ALA A 608 7.96 -26.49 34.34
CA ALA A 608 6.86 -26.22 33.42
C ALA A 608 5.50 -26.72 33.95
N LYS A 609 5.39 -27.16 35.21
CA LYS A 609 4.17 -27.75 35.80
C LYS A 609 2.85 -26.99 35.58
N LYS A 610 2.90 -25.66 35.46
CA LYS A 610 1.72 -24.82 35.17
C LYS A 610 1.24 -24.86 33.71
N ALA A 611 2.00 -25.48 32.82
CA ALA A 611 1.64 -25.70 31.41
C ALA A 611 1.06 -27.10 31.15
N SER A 612 0.87 -27.93 32.18
CA SER A 612 0.12 -29.19 32.06
C SER A 612 -1.31 -28.90 31.61
N LEU A 613 -1.74 -29.55 30.52
CA LEU A 613 -3.08 -29.46 29.96
C LEU A 613 -3.84 -30.76 30.29
N PRO A 614 -4.99 -30.69 31.00
CA PRO A 614 -5.75 -31.90 31.33
C PRO A 614 -6.21 -32.65 30.07
N GLY A 615 -5.88 -33.95 30.01
CA GLY A 615 -6.26 -34.82 28.89
C GLY A 615 -5.30 -34.82 27.69
N TRP A 616 -4.10 -34.26 27.84
CA TRP A 616 -3.00 -34.28 26.87
C TRP A 616 -1.70 -34.78 27.51
#